data_AF-A0A2U0H0Z5-F1
#
_entry.id   AF-A0A2U0H0Z5-F1
#
_cell.length_a   1.000
_cell.length_b   1.000
_cell.length_c   1.000
_cell.angle_alpha   90.00
_cell.angle_beta   90.00
_cell.angle_gamma   90.00
#
_symmetry.space_group_name_H-M   'P 1'
#
loop_
_entity.id
_entity.type
_entity.pdbx_description
1 polymer ?
#
loop_
_entity_poly.entity_id
_entity_poly.type
_entity_poly.pdbx_seq_one_letter_code
_entity_poly.pdbx_strand_id
1 'polypeptide(L)'
;MTTSAIAAATRRRPTVRGDGVIRITVTAGARLTPAGRFRPARCAVQRSIHSTHRRCDPHPTAARECGFELKRVDRMLRRPPGSRLERLRHPRLRNMSRRGWASRMPVIGAIASALRDLVHHSPGGVPAPTVPVTPNPRWSGSTKPAPVPREDVVLRLPDDMYRHDGAPTEWWWHTGTLRAGDRVFGFEINAASFTGQHFAMTQVSLSDVSAARHYERTQVYGPAPFGVFDVRHWAEGDPAKTWFARLGDPGWLVGGFSVTSGGSGYTSAPTVSIDGDGSGASGIAVLDDHGGVTQIVLLQPGAGYTETPAVTLTGGGGSGATAVAVRNSVTMTAPQSDPTKDIAVHSVLVDQETLDEVVFDLVFSQQGRPFFVWGTGIEPSATEQSLEKDNYYFSYTRLDASGTITVAGQEYAVTGTTWMDHEYGFFGGGTSDTRVRWLLQDMQLSNGYTISNAGMIGEGYKPEIGVPVDAFATLQDADGELYYVSSTVTAVGELWTSPRTGNAYARQFRVEIPSFQADITVTTRLEDQEFSVGGAPIYEGTAEPAGTFLGDDVSGDAWIEQAY
;
A
#
# COMPACT_ATOMS: atom_id res chain seq x y z
N MET A 1 -33.51 -41.14 26.90
CA MET A 1 -34.81 -41.85 26.84
C MET A 1 -35.82 -40.77 26.47
N THR A 2 -36.45 -40.67 25.31
CA THR A 2 -36.94 -41.62 24.30
C THR A 2 -37.16 -40.82 22.99
N THR A 3 -36.62 -41.33 21.86
CA THR A 3 -37.25 -41.51 20.52
C THR A 3 -38.30 -40.50 20.00
N SER A 4 -38.36 -40.04 18.73
CA SER A 4 -37.97 -40.65 17.45
C SER A 4 -38.14 -39.70 16.22
N ALA A 5 -37.38 -40.02 15.16
CA ALA A 5 -37.65 -39.99 13.69
C ALA A 5 -37.94 -38.66 12.97
N ILE A 6 -37.14 -38.18 12.00
CA ILE A 6 -36.80 -38.65 10.63
C ILE A 6 -38.01 -38.77 9.69
N ALA A 7 -38.07 -37.89 8.68
CA ALA A 7 -38.33 -38.24 7.27
C ALA A 7 -38.05 -37.07 6.32
N ALA A 8 -37.17 -37.32 5.34
CA ALA A 8 -36.85 -36.47 4.20
C ALA A 8 -37.69 -36.86 2.98
N ALA A 9 -37.97 -35.90 2.08
CA ALA A 9 -38.25 -36.04 0.63
C ALA A 9 -38.87 -34.72 0.11
N THR A 10 -38.70 -34.20 -1.09
CA THR A 10 -37.87 -34.45 -2.28
C THR A 10 -38.02 -33.21 -3.18
N ARG A 11 -37.02 -32.95 -4.03
CA ARG A 11 -36.99 -31.85 -5.01
C ARG A 11 -38.10 -31.99 -6.07
N ARG A 12 -38.80 -30.89 -6.40
CA ARG A 12 -39.35 -30.62 -7.74
C ARG A 12 -39.24 -29.13 -8.08
N ARG A 13 -38.62 -28.85 -9.23
CA ARG A 13 -38.54 -27.52 -9.88
C ARG A 13 -39.95 -27.04 -10.29
N PRO A 14 -40.18 -25.72 -10.34
CA PRO A 14 -41.07 -25.14 -11.32
C PRO A 14 -40.37 -24.15 -12.24
N THR A 15 -40.71 -24.30 -13.52
CA THR A 15 -40.43 -23.44 -14.67
C THR A 15 -40.99 -22.02 -14.51
N VAL A 16 -40.20 -21.04 -14.96
CA VAL A 16 -40.52 -19.62 -15.05
C VAL A 16 -41.41 -19.34 -16.27
N ARG A 17 -42.53 -18.62 -16.06
CA ARG A 17 -43.13 -17.65 -17.00
C ARG A 17 -44.05 -16.73 -16.20
N GLY A 18 -43.84 -15.42 -16.31
CA GLY A 18 -44.73 -14.43 -15.70
C GLY A 18 -44.24 -13.00 -15.94
N ASP A 19 -44.72 -12.40 -17.04
CA ASP A 19 -44.86 -10.94 -17.15
C ASP A 19 -46.01 -10.49 -16.24
N GLY A 20 -45.79 -9.45 -15.42
CA GLY A 20 -46.83 -8.94 -14.54
C GLY A 20 -46.37 -7.76 -13.69
N VAL A 21 -46.60 -6.55 -14.20
CA VAL A 21 -46.43 -5.27 -13.51
C VAL A 21 -47.39 -5.17 -12.32
N ILE A 22 -46.87 -4.86 -11.13
CA ILE A 22 -47.67 -4.45 -9.96
C ILE A 22 -47.23 -3.06 -9.51
N ARG A 23 -48.21 -2.14 -9.50
CA ARG A 23 -48.13 -0.78 -8.94
C ARG A 23 -48.14 -0.84 -7.41
N ILE A 24 -47.27 -0.05 -6.77
CA ILE A 24 -47.37 0.26 -5.33
C ILE A 24 -47.79 1.72 -5.18
N THR A 25 -48.93 1.92 -4.53
CA THR A 25 -49.47 3.21 -4.09
C THR A 25 -48.87 3.53 -2.72
N VAL A 26 -48.28 4.72 -2.55
CA VAL A 26 -47.87 5.23 -1.23
C VAL A 26 -48.73 6.43 -0.87
N THR A 27 -49.45 6.30 0.24
CA THR A 27 -50.31 7.32 0.84
C THR A 27 -49.47 8.19 1.78
N ALA A 28 -49.39 9.50 1.51
CA ALA A 28 -48.73 10.46 2.40
C ALA A 28 -49.78 11.15 3.30
N GLY A 29 -49.61 11.02 4.62
CA GLY A 29 -50.34 11.81 5.61
C GLY A 29 -49.45 12.97 6.10
N ALA A 30 -49.88 14.20 5.86
CA ALA A 30 -49.27 15.41 6.42
C ALA A 30 -50.18 16.03 7.49
N ARG A 31 -49.59 16.56 8.57
CA ARG A 31 -50.19 17.64 9.39
C ARG A 31 -49.26 18.84 9.42
N LEU A 32 -49.89 19.99 9.23
CA LEU A 32 -49.39 21.35 9.08
C LEU A 32 -49.15 22.04 10.43
N THR A 33 -48.27 23.05 10.45
CA THR A 33 -48.56 24.51 10.70
C THR A 33 -47.22 25.31 10.74
N PRO A 34 -47.18 26.66 10.66
CA PRO A 34 -47.00 27.35 9.37
C PRO A 34 -45.96 28.49 9.35
N ALA A 35 -45.80 29.05 8.15
CA ALA A 35 -45.48 30.45 7.82
C ALA A 35 -44.01 30.92 7.81
N GLY A 36 -43.53 31.16 6.58
CA GLY A 36 -42.36 31.99 6.27
C GLY A 36 -42.10 31.99 4.77
N ARG A 37 -42.81 32.83 4.03
CA ARG A 37 -42.81 32.93 2.55
C ARG A 37 -41.44 33.34 1.99
N PHE A 38 -41.03 32.77 0.86
CA PHE A 38 -40.80 33.48 -0.42
C PHE A 38 -40.64 32.45 -1.57
N ARG A 39 -41.25 32.74 -2.72
CA ARG A 39 -41.25 32.02 -4.02
C ARG A 39 -41.15 33.13 -5.10
N PRO A 40 -40.99 32.83 -6.41
CA PRO A 40 -40.29 31.72 -7.08
C PRO A 40 -39.54 32.13 -8.39
N ALA A 41 -38.75 31.22 -8.96
CA ALA A 41 -38.63 30.99 -10.43
C ALA A 41 -37.95 29.61 -10.61
N ARG A 42 -38.63 28.52 -11.07
CA ARG A 42 -38.92 28.11 -12.47
C ARG A 42 -37.68 28.21 -13.36
N CYS A 43 -37.15 27.19 -14.05
CA CYS A 43 -37.72 26.05 -14.79
C CYS A 43 -36.65 24.93 -14.86
N ALA A 44 -37.01 23.67 -14.61
CA ALA A 44 -37.46 22.65 -15.56
C ALA A 44 -36.32 21.90 -16.28
N VAL A 45 -36.15 20.65 -15.84
CA VAL A 45 -35.44 19.56 -16.50
C VAL A 45 -36.26 19.12 -17.72
N GLN A 46 -35.58 18.86 -18.84
CA GLN A 46 -36.16 18.10 -19.95
C GLN A 46 -35.16 17.03 -20.39
N ARG A 47 -35.45 15.76 -20.04
CA ARG A 47 -34.84 14.58 -20.64
C ARG A 47 -35.51 14.32 -21.98
N SER A 48 -34.71 14.01 -23.00
CA SER A 48 -35.17 13.38 -24.25
C SER A 48 -34.13 12.35 -24.65
N ILE A 49 -34.58 11.10 -24.73
CA ILE A 49 -33.90 9.96 -25.37
C ILE A 49 -34.27 10.00 -26.85
N HIS A 50 -33.31 9.86 -27.77
CA HIS A 50 -33.47 9.13 -29.04
C HIS A 50 -32.08 8.81 -29.63
N SER A 51 -31.93 7.56 -30.06
CA SER A 51 -30.80 7.00 -30.79
C SER A 51 -30.79 7.45 -32.25
N THR A 52 -29.60 7.61 -32.85
CA THR A 52 -29.29 7.09 -34.21
C THR A 52 -27.79 7.22 -34.49
N HIS A 53 -27.18 6.13 -34.96
CA HIS A 53 -25.88 6.10 -35.62
C HIS A 53 -25.82 7.05 -36.81
N ARG A 54 -24.76 7.87 -36.92
CA ARG A 54 -24.08 8.17 -38.20
C ARG A 54 -22.58 8.42 -37.96
N ARG A 55 -21.77 7.62 -38.67
CA ARG A 55 -20.36 7.91 -38.96
C ARG A 55 -20.27 9.13 -39.87
N CYS A 56 -19.32 10.02 -39.61
CA CYS A 56 -18.59 10.80 -40.61
C CYS A 56 -17.23 11.16 -40.01
N ASP A 57 -16.17 10.74 -40.71
CA ASP A 57 -14.76 11.01 -40.44
C ASP A 57 -14.28 12.18 -41.35
N PRO A 58 -13.04 12.68 -41.25
CA PRO A 58 -12.74 14.06 -40.85
C PRO A 58 -12.15 14.93 -41.97
N HIS A 59 -12.02 16.24 -41.73
CA HIS A 59 -10.90 17.09 -42.21
C HIS A 59 -10.94 18.51 -41.61
N PRO A 60 -9.81 19.28 -41.66
CA PRO A 60 -9.35 20.13 -40.56
C PRO A 60 -9.41 21.62 -40.94
N THR A 61 -9.18 22.52 -39.97
CA THR A 61 -8.35 23.75 -40.13
C THR A 61 -8.46 24.68 -38.92
N ALA A 62 -7.41 25.48 -38.78
CA ALA A 62 -7.28 26.72 -38.02
C ALA A 62 -6.86 26.61 -36.54
N ALA A 63 -5.54 26.43 -36.38
CA ALA A 63 -4.79 27.05 -35.30
C ALA A 63 -5.03 28.57 -35.27
N ARG A 64 -5.27 29.11 -34.07
CA ARG A 64 -5.10 30.54 -33.78
C ARG A 64 -4.18 30.69 -32.59
N GLU A 65 -3.10 31.39 -32.87
CA GLU A 65 -2.08 31.89 -31.96
C GLU A 65 -2.70 32.83 -30.91
N CYS A 66 -2.27 32.69 -29.65
CA CYS A 66 -2.30 33.77 -28.67
C CYS A 66 -0.85 33.97 -28.19
N GLY A 67 -0.20 35.02 -28.72
CA GLY A 67 1.09 35.49 -28.25
C GLY A 67 0.98 36.22 -26.91
N PHE A 68 1.96 36.02 -26.04
CA PHE A 68 2.17 36.83 -24.86
C PHE A 68 3.41 37.73 -25.04
N GLU A 69 3.18 39.03 -24.88
CA GLU A 69 4.14 40.13 -24.97
C GLU A 69 5.13 40.13 -23.80
N LEU A 70 6.42 40.22 -24.12
CA LEU A 70 7.52 40.56 -23.22
C LEU A 70 7.60 42.09 -23.05
N LYS A 71 7.40 42.59 -21.82
CA LYS A 71 7.74 43.98 -21.47
C LYS A 71 9.20 44.08 -21.01
N ARG A 72 9.97 44.85 -21.78
CA ARG A 72 11.27 45.45 -21.41
C ARG A 72 11.13 46.34 -20.17
N VAL A 73 12.14 46.30 -19.30
CA VAL A 73 12.57 47.46 -18.51
C VAL A 73 14.07 47.63 -18.73
N ASP A 74 14.45 48.84 -19.14
CA ASP A 74 15.81 49.23 -19.47
C ASP A 74 16.09 50.56 -18.77
N ARG A 75 17.06 50.62 -17.84
CA ARG A 75 18.05 51.70 -17.72
C ARG A 75 18.95 51.60 -16.47
N MET A 76 20.26 51.56 -16.74
CA MET A 76 21.34 52.46 -16.24
C MET A 76 21.64 52.49 -14.73
N LEU A 77 22.88 52.42 -14.21
CA LEU A 77 24.15 53.07 -14.62
C LEU A 77 25.32 52.64 -13.68
N ARG A 78 26.57 52.72 -14.20
CA ARG A 78 27.89 52.97 -13.52
C ARG A 78 28.79 51.80 -13.04
N ARG A 79 29.86 51.57 -13.81
CA ARG A 79 31.26 51.23 -13.38
C ARG A 79 32.05 52.55 -13.18
N PRO A 80 33.25 52.68 -12.54
CA PRO A 80 34.49 51.84 -12.66
C PRO A 80 35.42 51.86 -11.38
N PRO A 81 36.78 51.78 -11.40
CA PRO A 81 37.75 50.76 -11.88
C PRO A 81 38.87 50.33 -10.85
N GLY A 82 39.62 49.24 -11.14
CA GLY A 82 41.10 49.27 -11.21
C GLY A 82 42.01 48.67 -10.10
N SER A 83 43.05 47.96 -10.56
CA SER A 83 44.35 47.56 -9.92
C SER A 83 44.35 46.26 -9.07
N ARG A 84 45.37 45.39 -9.03
CA ARG A 84 46.74 45.33 -9.60
C ARG A 84 47.23 43.87 -9.55
N LEU A 85 48.12 43.49 -10.48
CA LEU A 85 48.88 42.25 -10.53
C LEU A 85 49.87 42.09 -9.36
N GLU A 86 50.06 40.86 -8.87
CA GLU A 86 51.37 40.38 -8.39
C GLU A 86 51.65 38.93 -8.85
N ARG A 87 52.87 38.73 -9.34
CA ARG A 87 53.46 37.47 -9.82
C ARG A 87 54.21 36.81 -8.68
N LEU A 88 54.13 35.47 -8.55
CA LEU A 88 55.21 34.68 -7.97
C LEU A 88 55.51 33.44 -8.82
N ARG A 89 56.80 33.11 -8.84
CA ARG A 89 57.55 32.34 -9.85
C ARG A 89 57.45 30.81 -9.67
N HIS A 90 57.64 30.10 -10.78
CA HIS A 90 57.87 28.65 -10.94
C HIS A 90 59.04 28.09 -10.09
N PRO A 91 59.08 26.75 -9.90
CA PRO A 91 59.95 25.94 -10.77
C PRO A 91 59.25 24.70 -11.39
N ARG A 92 59.80 24.28 -12.54
CA ARG A 92 59.40 23.13 -13.36
C ARG A 92 59.82 21.81 -12.71
N LEU A 93 59.01 20.75 -12.87
CA LEU A 93 59.49 19.37 -13.06
C LEU A 93 58.48 18.56 -13.91
N ARG A 94 59.07 17.63 -14.67
CA ARG A 94 58.56 16.89 -15.83
C ARG A 94 57.68 15.68 -15.45
N ASN A 95 56.86 15.28 -16.43
CA ASN A 95 56.30 13.95 -16.70
C ASN A 95 55.35 13.32 -15.67
N MET A 96 54.05 13.31 -16.00
CA MET A 96 53.19 12.15 -15.73
C MET A 96 52.27 11.89 -16.92
N SER A 97 52.53 10.76 -17.57
CA SER A 97 51.57 10.04 -18.41
C SER A 97 50.50 9.39 -17.54
N ARG A 98 49.33 9.12 -18.15
CA ARG A 98 48.25 8.25 -17.67
C ARG A 98 47.68 8.58 -16.28
N ARG A 99 46.57 9.33 -16.27
CA ARG A 99 45.41 9.19 -15.36
C ARG A 99 44.39 10.27 -15.71
N GLY A 100 43.61 10.03 -16.75
CA GLY A 100 42.28 10.60 -16.90
C GLY A 100 41.33 9.41 -16.91
N TRP A 101 40.20 9.52 -16.22
CA TRP A 101 39.18 8.48 -15.92
C TRP A 101 39.28 7.91 -14.51
N ALA A 102 39.07 8.78 -13.51
CA ALA A 102 38.61 8.41 -12.18
C ALA A 102 38.01 9.65 -11.51
N SER A 103 36.90 10.17 -12.06
CA SER A 103 36.22 11.36 -11.49
C SER A 103 34.75 11.45 -11.96
N ARG A 104 33.97 10.38 -11.77
CA ARG A 104 32.50 10.42 -11.82
C ARG A 104 31.91 9.41 -10.83
N MET A 105 32.24 9.61 -9.56
CA MET A 105 31.44 9.12 -8.42
C MET A 105 31.23 10.36 -7.54
N PRO A 106 30.06 11.01 -7.67
CA PRO A 106 29.16 11.02 -6.54
C PRO A 106 27.68 11.07 -7.01
N VAL A 107 27.10 9.90 -7.25
CA VAL A 107 25.63 9.71 -7.16
C VAL A 107 25.33 8.67 -6.07
N ILE A 108 26.26 7.74 -5.83
CA ILE A 108 26.21 6.77 -4.71
C ILE A 108 26.53 7.43 -3.35
N GLY A 109 27.23 8.58 -3.32
CA GLY A 109 27.59 9.30 -2.09
C GLY A 109 26.66 10.47 -1.71
N ALA A 110 25.74 10.89 -2.59
CA ALA A 110 24.81 11.99 -2.31
C ALA A 110 23.61 11.56 -1.43
N ILE A 111 23.46 10.26 -1.21
CA ILE A 111 22.60 9.65 -0.18
C ILE A 111 23.19 9.90 1.24
N ALA A 112 24.47 10.29 1.36
CA ALA A 112 25.15 10.47 2.64
C ALA A 112 25.26 11.92 3.15
N SER A 113 24.58 12.90 2.53
CA SER A 113 24.59 14.30 3.01
C SER A 113 23.32 15.03 2.57
N ALA A 114 22.17 14.59 3.07
CA ALA A 114 21.01 15.46 3.14
C ALA A 114 21.36 16.72 3.98
N LEU A 115 20.71 17.83 3.62
CA LEU A 115 20.55 19.07 4.38
C LEU A 115 21.62 20.16 4.21
N ARG A 116 21.21 21.21 3.49
CA ARG A 116 21.17 22.55 4.09
C ARG A 116 20.02 23.37 3.49
N ASP A 117 19.03 23.60 4.35
CA ASP A 117 18.01 24.65 4.32
C ASP A 117 16.97 24.62 3.19
N LEU A 118 15.79 24.08 3.50
CA LEU A 118 14.55 24.55 2.89
C LEU A 118 13.55 24.93 3.99
N VAL A 119 13.66 26.20 4.39
CA VAL A 119 12.86 26.82 5.43
C VAL A 119 11.63 27.49 4.82
N HIS A 120 10.47 27.13 5.39
CA HIS A 120 9.21 27.84 5.54
C HIS A 120 8.09 27.79 4.47
N HIS A 121 6.95 27.29 4.98
CA HIS A 121 5.55 27.32 4.55
C HIS A 121 5.13 26.34 3.44
N SER A 122 4.53 25.22 3.87
CA SER A 122 3.50 24.53 3.10
C SER A 122 2.20 24.50 3.94
N PRO A 123 1.04 24.72 3.32
CA PRO A 123 -0.24 24.78 4.03
C PRO A 123 -0.74 23.36 4.32
N GLY A 124 -0.96 23.07 5.60
CA GLY A 124 -1.92 22.08 6.09
C GLY A 124 -1.57 20.60 5.86
N GLY A 125 -0.74 20.05 6.75
CA GLY A 125 -0.80 18.64 7.15
C GLY A 125 -1.42 18.55 8.54
N VAL A 126 -1.97 17.40 8.94
CA VAL A 126 -2.46 17.20 10.32
C VAL A 126 -1.25 17.16 11.26
N PRO A 127 -1.04 18.17 12.13
CA PRO A 127 0.06 18.13 13.08
C PRO A 127 -0.30 17.12 14.18
N ALA A 128 0.67 16.30 14.60
CA ALA A 128 0.46 15.44 15.76
C ALA A 128 0.09 16.29 17.00
N PRO A 129 -0.85 15.83 17.83
CA PRO A 129 -1.21 16.54 19.05
C PRO A 129 -0.04 16.52 20.04
N THR A 130 0.18 17.61 20.78
CA THR A 130 1.21 17.67 21.83
C THR A 130 0.53 17.66 23.20
N VAL A 131 0.17 16.48 23.70
CA VAL A 131 -0.44 16.28 25.01
C VAL A 131 0.12 15.03 25.68
N PRO A 132 0.08 14.92 27.03
CA PRO A 132 0.46 13.69 27.71
C PRO A 132 -0.34 12.49 27.19
N VAL A 133 0.34 11.37 26.94
CA VAL A 133 -0.29 10.10 26.58
C VAL A 133 -0.95 9.50 27.81
N THR A 134 -2.24 9.14 27.72
CA THR A 134 -2.90 8.37 28.78
C THR A 134 -2.23 6.99 28.88
N PRO A 135 -1.92 6.48 30.09
CA PRO A 135 -1.38 5.13 30.23
C PRO A 135 -2.30 4.10 29.59
N ASN A 136 -1.78 3.32 28.64
CA ASN A 136 -2.50 2.24 27.99
C ASN A 136 -1.83 0.87 28.25
N PRO A 137 -1.88 0.37 29.50
CA PRO A 137 -1.25 -0.89 29.84
C PRO A 137 -2.03 -2.07 29.25
N ARG A 138 -1.31 -2.99 28.62
CA ARG A 138 -1.85 -4.28 28.17
C ARG A 138 -2.48 -5.05 29.33
N TRP A 139 -3.73 -5.49 29.17
CA TRP A 139 -4.41 -6.32 30.17
C TRP A 139 -3.91 -7.76 30.14
N SER A 140 -3.44 -8.28 31.29
CA SER A 140 -2.87 -9.63 31.42
C SER A 140 -3.74 -10.64 32.20
N GLY A 141 -4.98 -10.27 32.56
CA GLY A 141 -5.90 -11.16 33.28
C GLY A 141 -6.55 -12.23 32.40
N SER A 142 -7.16 -13.24 33.03
CA SER A 142 -7.87 -14.35 32.35
C SER A 142 -9.36 -14.12 32.14
N THR A 143 -9.89 -12.96 32.54
CA THR A 143 -11.27 -12.55 32.31
C THR A 143 -11.33 -11.37 31.35
N LYS A 144 -12.43 -11.26 30.59
CA LYS A 144 -12.67 -10.15 29.67
C LYS A 144 -12.61 -8.81 30.43
N PRO A 145 -11.71 -7.88 30.05
CA PRO A 145 -11.64 -6.58 30.70
C PRO A 145 -12.81 -5.67 30.28
N ALA A 146 -12.93 -4.53 30.95
CA ALA A 146 -13.71 -3.42 30.40
C ALA A 146 -13.07 -2.93 29.08
N PRO A 147 -13.86 -2.39 28.14
CA PRO A 147 -13.31 -1.76 26.94
C PRO A 147 -12.33 -0.63 27.26
N VAL A 148 -11.38 -0.41 26.35
CA VAL A 148 -10.53 0.79 26.34
C VAL A 148 -11.45 2.02 26.19
N PRO A 149 -11.40 3.00 27.11
CA PRO A 149 -12.20 4.21 27.03
C PRO A 149 -12.02 4.91 25.69
N ARG A 150 -13.11 5.42 25.10
CA ARG A 150 -13.06 6.05 23.77
C ARG A 150 -12.24 7.33 23.78
N GLU A 151 -12.21 8.02 24.92
CA GLU A 151 -11.40 9.22 25.17
C GLU A 151 -9.89 8.96 25.20
N ASP A 152 -9.45 7.71 25.32
CA ASP A 152 -8.03 7.35 25.31
C ASP A 152 -7.49 7.17 23.88
N VAL A 153 -8.37 7.11 22.87
CA VAL A 153 -7.95 7.10 21.46
C VAL A 153 -7.36 8.47 21.10
N VAL A 154 -6.11 8.46 20.64
CA VAL A 154 -5.39 9.70 20.30
C VAL A 154 -5.65 10.16 18.86
N LEU A 155 -6.06 9.21 18.01
CA LEU A 155 -6.35 9.42 16.59
C LEU A 155 -7.73 10.07 16.38
N ARG A 156 -7.78 10.97 15.41
CA ARG A 156 -8.89 11.83 15.01
C ARG A 156 -9.21 11.60 13.55
N LEU A 157 -10.17 10.72 13.30
CA LEU A 157 -10.66 10.50 11.95
C LEU A 157 -11.77 11.51 11.60
N PRO A 158 -11.81 12.00 10.34
CA PRO A 158 -11.00 11.56 9.21
C PRO A 158 -9.63 12.25 9.06
N ASP A 159 -9.23 13.16 9.95
CA ASP A 159 -7.99 13.93 9.81
C ASP A 159 -6.76 12.99 9.68
N ASP A 160 -6.62 12.00 10.56
CA ASP A 160 -5.51 11.04 10.51
C ASP A 160 -5.58 10.04 9.33
N MET A 161 -6.60 10.12 8.46
CA MET A 161 -6.58 9.41 7.18
C MET A 161 -5.63 10.08 6.18
N TYR A 162 -5.27 11.34 6.38
CA TYR A 162 -4.43 12.13 5.48
C TYR A 162 -2.94 11.99 5.82
N ARG A 163 -2.09 12.30 4.84
CA ARG A 163 -0.63 12.24 4.97
C ARG A 163 -0.11 13.15 6.08
N HIS A 164 0.78 12.62 6.92
CA HIS A 164 1.38 13.35 8.03
C HIS A 164 2.71 14.00 7.63
N ASP A 165 2.73 15.33 7.57
CA ASP A 165 3.94 16.09 7.26
C ASP A 165 5.03 15.86 8.32
N GLY A 166 6.15 15.27 7.89
CA GLY A 166 7.31 15.01 8.75
C GLY A 166 7.37 13.59 9.33
N ALA A 167 6.38 12.74 9.07
CA ALA A 167 6.46 11.33 9.46
C ALA A 167 7.66 10.63 8.77
N PRO A 168 8.54 9.94 9.52
CA PRO A 168 9.68 9.23 8.94
C PRO A 168 9.26 8.01 8.12
N THR A 169 8.14 7.39 8.50
CA THR A 169 7.47 6.30 7.77
C THR A 169 5.97 6.52 7.76
N GLU A 170 5.31 6.16 6.66
CA GLU A 170 3.85 6.22 6.53
C GLU A 170 3.37 5.29 5.41
N TRP A 171 2.27 4.55 5.61
CA TRP A 171 1.68 3.70 4.58
C TRP A 171 0.17 3.59 4.62
N TRP A 172 -0.42 3.26 3.46
CA TRP A 172 -1.75 2.68 3.36
C TRP A 172 -1.59 1.27 2.78
N TRP A 173 -2.02 0.28 3.55
CA TRP A 173 -1.79 -1.13 3.24
C TRP A 173 -3.11 -1.88 3.26
N HIS A 174 -3.68 -2.13 2.08
CA HIS A 174 -4.93 -2.89 1.97
C HIS A 174 -4.63 -4.37 1.81
N THR A 175 -5.21 -5.18 2.69
CA THR A 175 -5.22 -6.64 2.57
C THR A 175 -6.65 -7.14 2.58
N GLY A 176 -6.85 -8.39 2.19
CA GLY A 176 -8.13 -9.04 2.46
C GLY A 176 -8.45 -10.14 1.47
N THR A 177 -9.71 -10.53 1.50
CA THR A 177 -10.16 -11.66 0.68
C THR A 177 -11.42 -11.30 -0.12
N LEU A 178 -11.29 -11.42 -1.44
CA LEU A 178 -12.33 -11.19 -2.43
C LEU A 178 -12.89 -12.54 -2.91
N ARG A 179 -14.11 -12.52 -3.43
CA ARG A 179 -14.79 -13.70 -3.97
C ARG A 179 -15.43 -13.37 -5.32
N ALA A 180 -15.29 -14.29 -6.27
CA ALA A 180 -16.03 -14.32 -7.53
C ALA A 180 -16.77 -15.66 -7.65
N GLY A 181 -17.99 -15.73 -7.13
CA GLY A 181 -18.67 -17.01 -6.91
C GLY A 181 -17.90 -17.86 -5.89
N ASP A 182 -17.56 -19.09 -6.26
CA ASP A 182 -16.79 -20.01 -5.39
C ASP A 182 -15.28 -19.74 -5.41
N ARG A 183 -14.79 -18.87 -6.32
CA ARG A 183 -13.37 -18.54 -6.43
C ARG A 183 -12.97 -17.53 -5.37
N VAL A 184 -11.87 -17.80 -4.68
CA VAL A 184 -11.34 -16.99 -3.58
C VAL A 184 -10.02 -16.34 -4.00
N PHE A 185 -9.90 -15.04 -3.77
CA PHE A 185 -8.69 -14.28 -4.02
C PHE A 185 -8.23 -13.59 -2.73
N GLY A 186 -7.03 -13.87 -2.28
CA GLY A 186 -6.31 -12.98 -1.35
C GLY A 186 -5.64 -11.86 -2.13
N PHE A 187 -5.49 -10.68 -1.55
CA PHE A 187 -4.74 -9.62 -2.19
C PHE A 187 -4.03 -8.73 -1.17
N GLU A 188 -3.01 -8.05 -1.65
CA GLU A 188 -2.32 -6.96 -0.97
C GLU A 188 -2.18 -5.79 -1.95
N ILE A 189 -2.49 -4.57 -1.51
CA ILE A 189 -2.25 -3.33 -2.26
C ILE A 189 -1.70 -2.30 -1.28
N ASN A 190 -0.40 -2.04 -1.38
CA ASN A 190 0.30 -1.10 -0.52
C ASN A 190 0.74 0.16 -1.28
N ALA A 191 0.76 1.29 -0.56
CA ALA A 191 1.54 2.47 -0.92
C ALA A 191 2.24 2.98 0.33
N ALA A 192 3.57 2.92 0.35
CA ALA A 192 4.39 3.23 1.52
C ALA A 192 5.49 4.24 1.21
N SER A 193 5.74 5.13 2.16
CA SER A 193 6.77 6.16 2.12
C SER A 193 7.71 5.99 3.31
N PHE A 194 9.01 5.92 3.04
CA PHE A 194 10.09 5.84 4.03
C PHE A 194 10.96 7.09 3.88
N THR A 195 10.45 8.23 4.35
CA THR A 195 11.07 9.55 4.14
C THR A 195 12.45 9.63 4.78
N GLY A 196 12.62 8.99 5.95
CA GLY A 196 13.90 8.86 6.64
C GLY A 196 14.94 8.02 5.87
N GLN A 197 14.49 7.21 4.91
CA GLN A 197 15.33 6.36 4.05
C GLN A 197 15.33 6.83 2.58
N HIS A 198 14.62 7.93 2.28
CA HIS A 198 14.54 8.58 0.98
C HIS A 198 13.98 7.72 -0.17
N PHE A 199 12.99 6.86 0.11
CA PHE A 199 12.27 6.14 -0.95
C PHE A 199 10.79 5.95 -0.60
N ALA A 200 10.01 5.61 -1.62
CA ALA A 200 8.68 5.04 -1.48
C ALA A 200 8.61 3.70 -2.19
N MET A 201 7.61 2.89 -1.87
CA MET A 201 7.38 1.62 -2.53
C MET A 201 5.89 1.30 -2.66
N THR A 202 5.58 0.49 -3.67
CA THR A 202 4.36 -0.30 -3.71
C THR A 202 4.73 -1.77 -3.59
N GLN A 203 4.02 -2.52 -2.76
CA GLN A 203 3.88 -3.97 -2.85
C GLN A 203 2.44 -4.24 -3.27
N VAL A 204 2.28 -5.02 -4.33
CA VAL A 204 0.96 -5.42 -4.80
C VAL A 204 1.01 -6.91 -5.08
N SER A 205 0.01 -7.65 -4.59
CA SER A 205 -0.09 -9.07 -4.81
C SER A 205 -1.52 -9.56 -4.98
N LEU A 206 -1.67 -10.68 -5.70
CA LEU A 206 -2.91 -11.42 -5.84
C LEU A 206 -2.63 -12.92 -5.61
N SER A 207 -3.28 -13.49 -4.60
CA SER A 207 -3.31 -14.92 -4.31
C SER A 207 -4.60 -15.53 -4.83
N ASP A 208 -4.55 -16.18 -5.98
CA ASP A 208 -5.66 -16.93 -6.55
C ASP A 208 -5.69 -18.34 -5.97
N VAL A 209 -6.45 -18.49 -4.89
CA VAL A 209 -6.50 -19.72 -4.09
C VAL A 209 -6.98 -20.91 -4.93
N SER A 210 -7.96 -20.69 -5.81
CA SER A 210 -8.51 -21.77 -6.63
C SER A 210 -7.55 -22.23 -7.74
N ALA A 211 -6.70 -21.33 -8.24
CA ALA A 211 -5.68 -21.68 -9.23
C ALA A 211 -4.35 -22.13 -8.59
N ALA A 212 -4.21 -22.01 -7.26
CA ALA A 212 -2.95 -22.18 -6.54
C ALA A 212 -1.82 -21.33 -7.14
N ARG A 213 -2.10 -20.04 -7.40
CA ARG A 213 -1.16 -19.08 -7.98
C ARG A 213 -1.07 -17.82 -7.16
N HIS A 214 0.14 -17.29 -7.04
CA HIS A 214 0.43 -16.01 -6.42
C HIS A 214 1.12 -15.13 -7.47
N TYR A 215 0.63 -13.90 -7.62
CA TYR A 215 1.20 -12.88 -8.50
C TYR A 215 1.64 -11.73 -7.62
N GLU A 216 2.85 -11.20 -7.83
CA GLU A 216 3.35 -10.15 -6.94
C GLU A 216 4.38 -9.24 -7.60
N ARG A 217 4.46 -8.00 -7.10
CA ARG A 217 5.50 -7.04 -7.46
C ARG A 217 5.74 -6.04 -6.34
N THR A 218 6.99 -5.98 -5.91
CA THR A 218 7.56 -4.81 -5.22
C THR A 218 8.10 -3.81 -6.26
N GLN A 219 7.70 -2.55 -6.17
CA GLN A 219 8.29 -1.46 -6.96
C GLN A 219 8.78 -0.34 -6.03
N VAL A 220 10.06 0.00 -6.14
CA VAL A 220 10.68 1.10 -5.39
C VAL A 220 10.73 2.36 -6.24
N TYR A 221 10.42 3.50 -5.63
CA TYR A 221 10.45 4.83 -6.22
C TYR A 221 11.48 5.69 -5.49
N GLY A 222 12.55 6.05 -6.20
CA GLY A 222 13.59 6.95 -5.69
C GLY A 222 13.16 8.41 -5.68
N PRO A 223 13.85 9.28 -4.92
CA PRO A 223 13.43 10.66 -4.69
C PRO A 223 13.69 11.56 -5.90
N ALA A 224 12.79 12.49 -6.16
CA ALA A 224 12.99 13.55 -7.15
C ALA A 224 14.20 14.45 -6.79
N PRO A 225 14.94 14.98 -7.78
CA PRO A 225 14.70 14.91 -9.23
C PRO A 225 15.33 13.68 -9.92
N PHE A 226 15.97 12.76 -9.17
CA PHE A 226 16.63 11.60 -9.77
C PHE A 226 15.63 10.49 -10.09
N GLY A 227 14.70 10.23 -9.16
CA GLY A 227 13.53 9.39 -9.36
C GLY A 227 12.26 10.22 -9.56
N VAL A 228 11.12 9.61 -9.24
CA VAL A 228 9.78 10.19 -9.39
C VAL A 228 9.05 10.44 -8.06
N PHE A 229 9.64 10.03 -6.94
CA PHE A 229 8.99 10.17 -5.64
C PHE A 229 9.18 11.58 -5.07
N ASP A 230 8.07 12.23 -4.77
CA ASP A 230 8.02 13.46 -3.98
C ASP A 230 7.18 13.24 -2.72
N VAL A 231 7.86 13.27 -1.57
CA VAL A 231 7.27 13.10 -0.25
C VAL A 231 6.10 14.04 0.04
N ARG A 232 6.04 15.21 -0.62
CA ARG A 232 4.96 16.19 -0.41
C ARG A 232 3.70 15.92 -1.22
N HIS A 233 3.81 15.12 -2.27
CA HIS A 233 2.75 15.02 -3.29
C HIS A 233 2.31 13.59 -3.59
N TRP A 234 2.93 12.57 -2.98
CA TRP A 234 2.50 11.18 -3.16
C TRP A 234 1.13 10.89 -2.51
N ALA A 235 0.78 11.60 -1.44
CA ALA A 235 -0.52 11.51 -0.78
C ALA A 235 -1.00 12.90 -0.32
N GLU A 236 -2.32 13.08 -0.22
CA GLU A 236 -2.93 14.34 0.24
C GLU A 236 -2.71 14.49 1.74
N GLY A 237 -2.17 15.65 2.14
CA GLY A 237 -1.97 16.00 3.56
C GLY A 237 -3.03 16.93 4.11
N ASP A 238 -3.79 17.62 3.25
CA ASP A 238 -4.77 18.63 3.65
C ASP A 238 -6.18 18.03 3.77
N PRO A 239 -6.75 17.90 4.99
CA PRO A 239 -8.10 17.37 5.19
C PRO A 239 -9.20 18.22 4.53
N ALA A 240 -8.88 19.45 4.13
CA ALA A 240 -9.78 20.30 3.36
C ALA A 240 -9.80 19.97 1.86
N LYS A 241 -9.17 18.88 1.41
CA LYS A 241 -9.20 18.40 0.02
C LYS A 241 -9.63 16.94 -0.10
N THR A 242 -9.94 16.54 -1.32
CA THR A 242 -10.19 15.12 -1.66
C THR A 242 -8.96 14.29 -1.32
N TRP A 243 -9.16 13.26 -0.50
CA TRP A 243 -8.09 12.36 -0.09
C TRP A 243 -7.56 11.53 -1.28
N PHE A 244 -6.25 11.34 -1.32
CA PHE A 244 -5.60 10.37 -2.21
C PHE A 244 -4.27 9.85 -1.63
N ALA A 245 -3.89 8.66 -2.06
CA ALA A 245 -2.53 8.12 -1.95
C ALA A 245 -2.15 7.46 -3.28
N ARG A 246 -1.00 7.83 -3.85
CA ARG A 246 -0.61 7.47 -5.22
C ARG A 246 0.89 7.25 -5.35
N LEU A 247 1.25 6.13 -5.95
CA LEU A 247 2.61 5.80 -6.37
C LEU A 247 2.57 5.15 -7.75
N GLY A 248 3.39 5.66 -8.66
CA GLY A 248 3.27 5.34 -10.08
C GLY A 248 2.07 6.02 -10.75
N ASP A 249 1.84 5.67 -12.00
CA ASP A 249 0.71 6.14 -12.79
C ASP A 249 0.23 5.00 -13.71
N PRO A 250 -1.08 4.69 -13.76
CA PRO A 250 -1.59 3.58 -14.56
C PRO A 250 -1.35 3.73 -16.07
N GLY A 251 -1.05 4.95 -16.54
CA GLY A 251 -0.66 5.26 -17.92
C GLY A 251 0.83 5.06 -18.21
N TRP A 252 1.68 4.76 -17.23
CA TRP A 252 3.10 4.49 -17.47
C TRP A 252 3.30 3.08 -18.03
N LEU A 253 3.74 2.99 -19.28
CA LEU A 253 4.24 1.74 -19.88
C LEU A 253 5.65 1.37 -19.40
N VAL A 254 6.33 2.29 -18.70
CA VAL A 254 7.60 2.07 -17.99
C VAL A 254 7.41 2.45 -16.52
N GLY A 255 6.58 1.71 -15.81
CA GLY A 255 6.37 1.83 -14.36
C GLY A 255 7.40 1.07 -13.52
N GLY A 256 8.23 0.26 -14.17
CA GLY A 256 9.29 -0.54 -13.55
C GLY A 256 10.01 -1.40 -14.59
N PHE A 257 10.78 -2.38 -14.10
CA PHE A 257 11.46 -3.36 -14.94
C PHE A 257 11.38 -4.76 -14.33
N SER A 258 11.39 -5.79 -15.17
CA SER A 258 11.68 -7.17 -14.77
C SER A 258 12.97 -7.62 -15.43
N VAL A 259 13.91 -8.14 -14.64
CA VAL A 259 15.11 -8.79 -15.18
C VAL A 259 14.79 -10.25 -15.48
N THR A 260 14.69 -10.61 -16.75
CA THR A 260 14.33 -11.96 -17.21
C THR A 260 15.54 -12.90 -17.27
N SER A 261 16.75 -12.34 -17.31
CA SER A 261 18.00 -13.07 -17.07
C SER A 261 19.04 -12.09 -16.55
N GLY A 262 19.74 -12.42 -15.47
CA GLY A 262 20.81 -11.57 -14.93
C GLY A 262 22.10 -11.61 -15.74
N GLY A 263 22.26 -12.61 -16.63
CA GLY A 263 23.52 -12.85 -17.32
C GLY A 263 24.67 -13.18 -16.36
N SER A 264 25.92 -13.01 -16.82
CA SER A 264 27.10 -13.20 -15.98
C SER A 264 28.33 -12.44 -16.49
N GLY A 265 29.33 -12.29 -15.61
CA GLY A 265 30.63 -11.74 -15.92
C GLY A 265 30.68 -10.21 -16.02
N TYR A 266 29.63 -9.51 -15.58
CA TYR A 266 29.63 -8.05 -15.54
C TYR A 266 30.62 -7.56 -14.47
N THR A 267 31.54 -6.69 -14.88
CA THR A 267 32.53 -6.04 -13.98
C THR A 267 32.16 -4.60 -13.65
N SER A 268 31.17 -4.07 -14.36
CA SER A 268 30.48 -2.81 -14.09
C SER A 268 29.06 -2.92 -14.62
N ALA A 269 28.13 -2.14 -14.06
CA ALA A 269 26.73 -2.18 -14.48
C ALA A 269 26.61 -1.88 -15.99
N PRO A 270 25.85 -2.68 -16.77
CA PRO A 270 25.58 -2.37 -18.16
C PRO A 270 24.73 -1.10 -18.29
N THR A 271 24.85 -0.42 -19.43
CA THR A 271 23.97 0.69 -19.79
C THR A 271 22.60 0.14 -20.16
N VAL A 272 21.56 0.73 -19.59
CA VAL A 272 20.15 0.44 -19.89
C VAL A 272 19.68 1.37 -21.00
N SER A 273 19.34 0.81 -22.16
CA SER A 273 18.73 1.54 -23.28
C SER A 273 17.27 1.17 -23.40
N ILE A 274 16.39 2.16 -23.55
CA ILE A 274 14.95 2.00 -23.66
C ILE A 274 14.53 2.64 -24.98
N ASP A 275 14.10 1.80 -25.93
CA ASP A 275 13.79 2.20 -27.31
C ASP A 275 12.33 1.91 -27.63
N GLY A 276 11.63 2.91 -28.17
CA GLY A 276 10.19 2.85 -28.42
C GLY A 276 9.68 4.13 -29.06
N ASP A 277 8.36 4.31 -29.09
CA ASP A 277 7.70 5.47 -29.68
C ASP A 277 7.63 6.70 -28.74
N GLY A 278 7.93 6.51 -27.46
CA GLY A 278 8.08 7.57 -26.46
C GLY A 278 9.51 8.04 -26.23
N SER A 279 9.71 8.86 -25.21
CA SER A 279 11.04 9.38 -24.84
C SER A 279 11.18 9.65 -23.33
N GLY A 280 12.42 9.79 -22.88
CA GLY A 280 12.74 10.22 -21.51
C GLY A 280 12.71 9.12 -20.45
N ALA A 281 12.36 7.88 -20.80
CA ALA A 281 12.47 6.76 -19.88
C ALA A 281 13.95 6.46 -19.57
N SER A 282 14.25 6.13 -18.32
CA SER A 282 15.61 5.78 -17.89
C SER A 282 15.63 4.88 -16.67
N GLY A 283 16.68 4.08 -16.55
CA GLY A 283 16.93 3.22 -15.41
C GLY A 283 18.42 2.88 -15.23
N ILE A 284 18.78 2.37 -14.06
CA ILE A 284 20.15 1.95 -13.74
C ILE A 284 20.15 0.47 -13.36
N ALA A 285 21.00 -0.32 -14.01
CA ALA A 285 21.22 -1.71 -13.65
C ALA A 285 22.04 -1.82 -12.35
N VAL A 286 21.64 -2.74 -11.47
CA VAL A 286 22.34 -3.11 -10.23
C VAL A 286 22.90 -4.51 -10.41
N LEU A 287 24.14 -4.71 -9.94
CA LEU A 287 24.81 -6.00 -9.97
C LEU A 287 24.83 -6.64 -8.59
N ASP A 288 24.81 -7.96 -8.54
CA ASP A 288 25.28 -8.71 -7.35
C ASP A 288 26.82 -8.79 -7.28
N ASP A 289 27.31 -9.37 -6.19
CA ASP A 289 28.74 -9.59 -5.95
C ASP A 289 29.37 -10.63 -6.91
N HIS A 290 28.56 -11.32 -7.70
CA HIS A 290 28.98 -12.31 -8.69
C HIS A 290 28.96 -11.76 -10.13
N GLY A 291 28.61 -10.49 -10.31
CA GLY A 291 28.56 -9.83 -11.61
C GLY A 291 27.37 -10.25 -12.47
N GLY A 292 26.25 -10.64 -11.86
CA GLY A 292 24.93 -10.77 -12.48
C GLY A 292 24.10 -9.51 -12.28
N VAL A 293 23.30 -9.12 -13.28
CA VAL A 293 22.30 -8.04 -13.13
C VAL A 293 21.13 -8.56 -12.32
N THR A 294 20.85 -7.95 -11.17
CA THR A 294 19.75 -8.38 -10.27
C THR A 294 18.54 -7.48 -10.34
N GLN A 295 18.73 -6.20 -10.66
CA GLN A 295 17.65 -5.22 -10.69
C GLN A 295 17.95 -4.14 -11.74
N ILE A 296 16.89 -3.51 -12.25
CA ILE A 296 16.98 -2.20 -12.89
C ILE A 296 16.12 -1.22 -12.09
N VAL A 297 16.77 -0.21 -11.51
CA VAL A 297 16.11 0.85 -10.76
C VAL A 297 15.49 1.84 -11.74
N LEU A 298 14.18 2.06 -11.62
CA LEU A 298 13.48 3.10 -12.38
C LEU A 298 13.96 4.49 -11.91
N LEU A 299 14.40 5.31 -12.87
CA LEU A 299 14.68 6.72 -12.63
C LEU A 299 13.54 7.58 -13.15
N GLN A 300 13.23 7.45 -14.44
CA GLN A 300 12.16 8.20 -15.08
C GLN A 300 11.33 7.25 -15.94
N PRO A 301 9.99 7.33 -15.87
CA PRO A 301 9.08 6.51 -16.69
C PRO A 301 9.01 7.02 -18.15
N GLY A 302 9.48 8.25 -18.40
CA GLY A 302 9.33 8.90 -19.69
C GLY A 302 7.89 9.27 -20.02
N ALA A 303 7.65 9.62 -21.27
CA ALA A 303 6.34 10.03 -21.77
C ALA A 303 6.14 9.68 -23.25
N GLY A 304 4.88 9.54 -23.65
CA GLY A 304 4.48 9.36 -25.05
C GLY A 304 4.58 7.93 -25.58
N TYR A 305 4.94 6.96 -24.74
CA TYR A 305 4.90 5.55 -25.11
C TYR A 305 3.46 5.09 -25.30
N THR A 306 3.14 4.50 -26.46
CA THR A 306 1.83 3.85 -26.71
C THR A 306 1.93 2.33 -26.77
N GLU A 307 3.16 1.81 -26.90
CA GLU A 307 3.50 0.39 -26.78
C GLU A 307 4.65 0.21 -25.78
N THR A 308 4.76 -0.97 -25.17
CA THR A 308 5.85 -1.26 -24.23
C THR A 308 7.20 -1.17 -24.95
N PRO A 309 8.13 -0.29 -24.53
CA PRO A 309 9.40 -0.11 -25.21
C PRO A 309 10.34 -1.30 -25.01
N ALA A 310 11.23 -1.51 -25.98
CA ALA A 310 12.29 -2.51 -25.91
C ALA A 310 13.40 -2.06 -24.95
N VAL A 311 13.83 -2.97 -24.06
CA VAL A 311 14.94 -2.74 -23.13
C VAL A 311 16.16 -3.52 -23.58
N THR A 312 17.30 -2.84 -23.73
CA THR A 312 18.58 -3.46 -24.10
C THR A 312 19.67 -3.12 -23.09
N LEU A 313 20.44 -4.12 -22.67
CA LEU A 313 21.56 -3.99 -21.74
C LEU A 313 22.87 -4.13 -22.52
N THR A 314 23.72 -3.09 -22.50
CA THR A 314 24.98 -3.08 -23.26
C THR A 314 26.18 -2.64 -22.42
N GLY A 315 27.37 -3.14 -22.77
CA GLY A 315 28.61 -2.84 -22.04
C GLY A 315 28.75 -3.63 -20.74
N GLY A 316 29.47 -3.09 -19.75
CA GLY A 316 29.67 -3.72 -18.45
C GLY A 316 30.67 -4.90 -18.42
N GLY A 317 31.11 -5.38 -19.58
CA GLY A 317 32.09 -6.47 -19.71
C GLY A 317 31.52 -7.89 -19.56
N GLY A 318 30.23 -8.01 -19.22
CA GLY A 318 29.51 -9.28 -19.14
C GLY A 318 28.63 -9.55 -20.35
N SER A 319 27.82 -10.61 -20.27
CA SER A 319 26.87 -10.99 -21.33
C SER A 319 25.66 -11.74 -20.78
N GLY A 320 24.60 -11.82 -21.59
CA GLY A 320 23.42 -12.65 -21.32
C GLY A 320 22.31 -11.99 -20.50
N ALA A 321 22.51 -10.77 -19.99
CA ALA A 321 21.45 -10.09 -19.25
C ALA A 321 20.31 -9.65 -20.20
N THR A 322 19.07 -9.88 -19.78
CA THR A 322 17.85 -9.47 -20.47
C THR A 322 16.85 -8.90 -19.47
N ALA A 323 16.06 -7.92 -19.90
CA ALA A 323 15.04 -7.30 -19.09
C ALA A 323 13.90 -6.75 -19.97
N VAL A 324 12.76 -6.49 -19.35
CA VAL A 324 11.59 -5.86 -19.97
C VAL A 324 11.10 -4.69 -19.14
N ALA A 325 10.57 -3.66 -19.79
CA ALA A 325 9.81 -2.60 -19.12
C ALA A 325 8.43 -3.15 -18.75
N VAL A 326 7.92 -2.74 -17.59
CA VAL A 326 6.63 -3.23 -17.08
C VAL A 326 5.81 -2.09 -16.50
N ARG A 327 4.50 -2.33 -16.36
CA ARG A 327 3.57 -1.41 -15.71
C ARG A 327 3.52 -1.69 -14.21
N ASN A 328 3.42 -0.63 -13.42
CA ASN A 328 3.15 -0.71 -11.99
C ASN A 328 2.56 0.61 -11.49
N SER A 329 1.47 0.56 -10.75
CA SER A 329 0.89 1.75 -10.13
C SER A 329 -0.09 1.37 -9.03
N VAL A 330 -0.18 2.19 -8.01
CA VAL A 330 -1.24 2.17 -7.00
C VAL A 330 -1.85 3.56 -6.93
N THR A 331 -3.17 3.64 -7.06
CA THR A 331 -3.94 4.87 -6.91
C THR A 331 -5.13 4.62 -6.01
N MET A 332 -5.18 5.33 -4.89
CA MET A 332 -6.29 5.32 -3.95
C MET A 332 -6.88 6.72 -3.87
N THR A 333 -8.21 6.83 -3.89
CA THR A 333 -8.92 8.11 -3.74
C THR A 333 -10.23 7.90 -3.00
N ALA A 334 -10.65 8.89 -2.21
CA ALA A 334 -11.91 8.82 -1.48
C ALA A 334 -12.61 10.20 -1.47
N PRO A 335 -13.95 10.24 -1.37
CA PRO A 335 -14.69 11.49 -1.30
C PRO A 335 -14.27 12.30 -0.08
N GLN A 336 -14.05 13.60 -0.26
CA GLN A 336 -13.73 14.49 0.86
C GLN A 336 -14.83 14.50 1.93
N SER A 337 -16.10 14.37 1.54
CA SER A 337 -17.24 14.43 2.46
C SER A 337 -17.21 13.31 3.51
N ASP A 338 -16.63 12.16 3.14
CA ASP A 338 -16.45 11.01 4.01
C ASP A 338 -15.37 10.08 3.41
N PRO A 339 -14.09 10.25 3.77
CA PRO A 339 -13.00 9.46 3.21
C PRO A 339 -12.96 8.02 3.77
N THR A 340 -13.96 7.63 4.58
CA THR A 340 -14.17 6.24 5.01
C THR A 340 -15.06 5.48 4.04
N LYS A 341 -15.69 6.16 3.06
CA LYS A 341 -16.62 5.58 2.09
C LYS A 341 -16.08 5.70 0.68
N ASP A 342 -16.52 4.79 -0.18
CA ASP A 342 -16.25 4.82 -1.61
C ASP A 342 -14.77 5.05 -1.95
N ILE A 343 -13.87 4.41 -1.18
CA ILE A 343 -12.43 4.44 -1.40
C ILE A 343 -12.16 3.68 -2.70
N ALA A 344 -12.00 4.42 -3.80
CA ALA A 344 -11.68 3.86 -5.10
C ALA A 344 -10.19 3.54 -5.16
N VAL A 345 -9.87 2.28 -5.44
CA VAL A 345 -8.53 1.74 -5.55
C VAL A 345 -8.34 1.16 -6.94
N HIS A 346 -7.46 1.80 -7.72
CA HIS A 346 -6.99 1.29 -8.99
C HIS A 346 -5.51 0.91 -8.87
N SER A 347 -5.19 -0.35 -9.11
CA SER A 347 -3.82 -0.86 -9.04
C SER A 347 -3.49 -1.71 -10.26
N VAL A 348 -2.24 -1.63 -10.72
CA VAL A 348 -1.69 -2.46 -11.79
C VAL A 348 -0.37 -3.02 -11.30
N LEU A 349 -0.17 -4.32 -11.48
CA LEU A 349 1.11 -4.98 -11.37
C LEU A 349 1.33 -5.86 -12.60
N VAL A 350 2.60 -6.04 -12.97
CA VAL A 350 3.03 -7.12 -13.87
C VAL A 350 3.85 -8.07 -13.05
N ASP A 351 3.41 -9.32 -12.94
CA ASP A 351 4.03 -10.31 -12.08
C ASP A 351 5.53 -10.48 -12.37
N GLN A 352 6.34 -10.62 -11.32
CA GLN A 352 7.79 -10.70 -11.46
C GLN A 352 8.25 -11.94 -12.23
N GLU A 353 7.58 -13.07 -12.06
CA GLU A 353 7.99 -14.36 -12.62
C GLU A 353 7.35 -14.62 -13.99
N THR A 354 6.03 -14.51 -14.07
CA THR A 354 5.24 -14.88 -15.25
C THR A 354 5.11 -13.76 -16.28
N LEU A 355 5.31 -12.51 -15.84
CA LEU A 355 5.00 -11.29 -16.60
C LEU A 355 3.50 -11.14 -16.95
N ASP A 356 2.62 -11.90 -16.29
CA ASP A 356 1.18 -11.69 -16.41
C ASP A 356 0.78 -10.38 -15.73
N GLU A 357 -0.07 -9.60 -16.39
CA GLU A 357 -0.62 -8.38 -15.81
C GLU A 357 -1.83 -8.70 -14.91
N VAL A 358 -1.84 -8.11 -13.73
CA VAL A 358 -2.98 -8.07 -12.81
C VAL A 358 -3.42 -6.63 -12.62
N VAL A 359 -4.72 -6.38 -12.78
CA VAL A 359 -5.35 -5.09 -12.58
C VAL A 359 -6.44 -5.20 -11.52
N PHE A 360 -6.45 -4.27 -10.58
CA PHE A 360 -7.50 -4.08 -9.59
C PHE A 360 -8.24 -2.79 -9.90
N ASP A 361 -9.57 -2.86 -9.95
CA ASP A 361 -10.46 -1.70 -9.95
C ASP A 361 -11.54 -1.97 -8.90
N LEU A 362 -11.28 -1.48 -7.69
CA LEU A 362 -12.02 -1.83 -6.48
C LEU A 362 -12.55 -0.58 -5.80
N VAL A 363 -13.63 -0.75 -5.04
CA VAL A 363 -14.19 0.26 -4.14
C VAL A 363 -14.36 -0.36 -2.77
N PHE A 364 -13.86 0.33 -1.74
CA PHE A 364 -13.97 -0.08 -0.34
C PHE A 364 -14.79 0.93 0.47
N SER A 365 -15.60 0.44 1.42
CA SER A 365 -16.35 1.30 2.34
C SER A 365 -16.31 0.77 3.76
N GLN A 366 -15.75 1.57 4.68
CA GLN A 366 -15.56 1.20 6.08
C GLN A 366 -16.90 0.93 6.75
N GLN A 367 -16.99 -0.12 7.57
CA GLN A 367 -18.20 -0.42 8.34
C GLN A 367 -17.97 -0.16 9.83
N GLY A 368 -18.91 0.55 10.46
CA GLY A 368 -18.83 0.85 11.90
C GLY A 368 -17.66 1.76 12.28
N ARG A 369 -17.20 1.61 13.53
CA ARG A 369 -16.09 2.39 14.08
C ARG A 369 -14.74 1.85 13.57
N PRO A 370 -13.80 2.70 13.15
CA PRO A 370 -12.43 2.30 12.85
C PRO A 370 -11.76 1.54 14.00
N PHE A 371 -10.86 0.65 13.65
CA PHE A 371 -10.10 -0.17 14.59
C PHE A 371 -8.83 0.58 14.98
N PHE A 372 -8.63 0.90 16.26
CA PHE A 372 -7.43 1.59 16.70
C PHE A 372 -6.49 0.58 17.33
N VAL A 373 -5.33 0.36 16.71
CA VAL A 373 -4.34 -0.63 17.18
C VAL A 373 -3.83 -0.24 18.56
N TRP A 374 -3.54 -1.25 19.39
CA TRP A 374 -3.32 -1.12 20.84
C TRP A 374 -4.53 -0.58 21.61
N GLY A 375 -5.69 -0.40 20.96
CA GLY A 375 -6.90 0.18 21.55
C GLY A 375 -6.92 1.71 21.53
N THR A 376 -5.76 2.37 21.50
CA THR A 376 -5.63 3.84 21.54
C THR A 376 -5.09 4.45 20.25
N GLY A 377 -4.56 3.64 19.34
CA GLY A 377 -4.00 4.09 18.06
C GLY A 377 -2.59 4.67 18.13
N ILE A 378 -1.90 4.48 19.25
CA ILE A 378 -0.51 4.89 19.47
C ILE A 378 0.20 3.81 20.28
N GLU A 379 1.49 3.61 20.01
CA GLU A 379 2.26 2.58 20.71
C GLU A 379 2.20 2.76 22.23
N PRO A 380 2.06 1.67 23.02
CA PRO A 380 1.88 1.77 24.47
C PRO A 380 3.06 2.40 25.23
N SER A 381 4.26 2.44 24.63
CA SER A 381 5.47 3.06 25.20
C SER A 381 5.54 4.57 25.05
N ALA A 382 4.67 5.18 24.24
CA ALA A 382 4.72 6.60 23.92
C ALA A 382 4.55 7.48 25.17
N THR A 383 5.21 8.64 25.17
CA THR A 383 5.15 9.60 26.30
C THR A 383 4.72 11.01 25.92
N GLU A 384 4.84 11.42 24.65
CA GLU A 384 4.66 12.82 24.25
C GLU A 384 3.97 13.07 22.90
N GLN A 385 3.48 12.04 22.21
CA GLN A 385 2.79 12.13 20.91
C GLN A 385 3.62 12.87 19.85
N SER A 386 4.78 12.30 19.51
CA SER A 386 5.74 12.84 18.54
C SER A 386 5.81 11.98 17.28
N LEU A 387 5.59 12.56 16.10
CA LEU A 387 5.78 11.85 14.80
C LEU A 387 7.20 11.30 14.61
N GLU A 388 8.20 11.94 15.23
CA GLU A 388 9.60 11.53 15.09
C GLU A 388 10.00 10.41 16.07
N LYS A 389 9.14 10.07 17.03
CA LYS A 389 9.49 9.14 18.13
C LYS A 389 8.46 8.07 18.42
N ASP A 390 7.20 8.32 18.10
CA ASP A 390 6.09 7.45 18.42
C ASP A 390 5.46 6.89 17.13
N ASN A 391 4.98 5.65 17.23
CA ASN A 391 4.23 4.97 16.19
C ASN A 391 2.71 5.14 16.38
N TYR A 392 2.00 5.50 15.32
CA TYR A 392 0.55 5.67 15.27
C TYR A 392 -0.07 4.70 14.28
N TYR A 393 -1.18 4.09 14.69
CA TYR A 393 -1.71 2.96 13.92
C TYR A 393 -3.23 2.79 14.10
N PHE A 394 -3.98 2.90 13.00
CA PHE A 394 -5.35 2.41 12.93
C PHE A 394 -5.59 1.58 11.68
N SER A 395 -6.71 0.87 11.69
CA SER A 395 -7.17 0.07 10.58
C SER A 395 -8.62 0.36 10.25
N TYR A 396 -8.93 0.37 8.96
CA TYR A 396 -10.28 0.18 8.45
C TYR A 396 -10.53 -1.30 8.28
N THR A 397 -11.38 -1.84 9.16
CA THR A 397 -11.72 -3.25 9.20
C THR A 397 -13.17 -3.45 8.81
N ARG A 398 -13.51 -4.66 8.38
CA ARG A 398 -14.82 -4.98 7.81
C ARG A 398 -15.20 -4.06 6.66
N LEU A 399 -14.21 -3.64 5.88
CA LEU A 399 -14.43 -2.86 4.66
C LEU A 399 -15.29 -3.68 3.70
N ASP A 400 -16.46 -3.14 3.33
CA ASP A 400 -17.27 -3.71 2.26
C ASP A 400 -16.56 -3.42 0.93
N ALA A 401 -16.15 -4.48 0.24
CA ALA A 401 -15.35 -4.40 -0.97
C ALA A 401 -16.14 -4.90 -2.18
N SER A 402 -16.06 -4.17 -3.28
CA SER A 402 -16.63 -4.59 -4.57
C SER A 402 -15.83 -4.04 -5.74
N GLY A 403 -15.96 -4.65 -6.92
CA GLY A 403 -15.34 -4.16 -8.15
C GLY A 403 -14.93 -5.29 -9.08
N THR A 404 -13.81 -5.12 -9.75
CA THR A 404 -13.23 -6.10 -10.67
C THR A 404 -11.76 -6.34 -10.40
N ILE A 405 -11.34 -7.57 -10.62
CA ILE A 405 -9.93 -7.93 -10.81
C ILE A 405 -9.77 -8.48 -12.23
N THR A 406 -8.68 -8.14 -12.90
CA THR A 406 -8.30 -8.73 -14.19
C THR A 406 -6.99 -9.46 -14.03
N VAL A 407 -6.92 -10.72 -14.44
CA VAL A 407 -5.72 -11.55 -14.38
C VAL A 407 -5.45 -12.10 -15.76
N ALA A 408 -4.28 -11.80 -16.34
CA ALA A 408 -3.91 -12.25 -17.68
C ALA A 408 -4.99 -11.97 -18.74
N GLY A 409 -5.64 -10.80 -18.65
CA GLY A 409 -6.71 -10.35 -19.55
C GLY A 409 -8.10 -10.94 -19.26
N GLN A 410 -8.26 -11.80 -18.26
CA GLN A 410 -9.57 -12.29 -17.82
C GLN A 410 -10.08 -11.50 -16.61
N GLU A 411 -11.23 -10.85 -16.77
CA GLU A 411 -11.89 -10.07 -15.73
C GLU A 411 -12.82 -10.92 -14.85
N TYR A 412 -12.84 -10.62 -13.55
CA TYR A 412 -13.73 -11.20 -12.55
C TYR A 412 -14.39 -10.08 -11.74
N ALA A 413 -15.72 -10.04 -11.74
CA ALA A 413 -16.46 -9.24 -10.78
C ALA A 413 -16.33 -9.87 -9.39
N VAL A 414 -15.99 -9.05 -8.40
CA VAL A 414 -15.64 -9.50 -7.05
C VAL A 414 -16.38 -8.71 -5.98
N THR A 415 -16.62 -9.38 -4.86
CA THR A 415 -17.05 -8.77 -3.59
C THR A 415 -16.31 -9.40 -2.43
N GLY A 416 -16.15 -8.71 -1.31
CA GLY A 416 -15.52 -9.29 -0.13
C GLY A 416 -15.53 -8.37 1.09
N THR A 417 -14.88 -8.86 2.14
CA THR A 417 -14.63 -8.09 3.35
C THR A 417 -13.12 -7.92 3.47
N THR A 418 -12.65 -6.68 3.58
CA THR A 418 -11.22 -6.37 3.53
C THR A 418 -10.76 -5.62 4.77
N TRP A 419 -9.45 -5.36 4.81
CA TRP A 419 -8.73 -4.71 5.89
C TRP A 419 -7.80 -3.66 5.27
N MET A 420 -7.65 -2.51 5.90
CA MET A 420 -6.63 -1.55 5.53
C MET A 420 -5.96 -1.00 6.76
N ASP A 421 -4.65 -1.08 6.77
CA ASP A 421 -3.80 -0.46 7.76
C ASP A 421 -3.32 0.90 7.29
N HIS A 422 -3.44 1.88 8.20
CA HIS A 422 -2.75 3.14 8.11
C HIS A 422 -1.86 3.30 9.34
N GLU A 423 -0.55 3.20 9.12
CA GLU A 423 0.48 3.35 10.14
C GLU A 423 1.43 4.46 9.73
N TYR A 424 1.79 5.31 10.69
CA TYR A 424 2.66 6.45 10.44
C TYR A 424 3.44 6.87 11.68
N GLY A 425 4.50 7.65 11.47
CA GLY A 425 5.40 8.08 12.54
C GLY A 425 6.65 7.21 12.58
N PHE A 426 7.16 6.94 13.78
CA PHE A 426 8.43 6.25 13.99
C PHE A 426 8.22 4.82 14.49
N PHE A 427 8.53 3.82 13.67
CA PHE A 427 8.25 2.41 13.98
C PHE A 427 9.34 1.74 14.84
N GLY A 428 10.21 2.52 15.49
CA GLY A 428 11.43 1.99 16.10
C GLY A 428 12.55 1.75 15.09
N GLY A 429 13.78 1.48 15.57
CA GLY A 429 14.91 1.08 14.71
C GLY A 429 16.09 2.06 14.60
N GLY A 430 16.16 3.10 15.42
CA GLY A 430 17.25 4.08 15.42
C GLY A 430 18.58 3.60 16.05
N THR A 431 18.67 2.37 16.56
CA THR A 431 19.92 1.84 17.15
C THR A 431 20.20 0.42 16.68
N SER A 432 21.45 0.22 16.27
CA SER A 432 22.03 -0.91 15.58
C SER A 432 22.14 -2.23 16.37
N ASP A 433 21.16 -2.64 17.19
CA ASP A 433 21.32 -3.93 17.91
C ASP A 433 20.05 -4.75 18.27
N THR A 434 18.84 -4.33 17.93
CA THR A 434 17.66 -5.23 17.98
C THR A 434 16.62 -4.77 16.97
N ARG A 435 16.69 -5.23 15.72
CA ARG A 435 15.54 -5.08 14.82
C ARG A 435 14.42 -5.94 15.41
N VAL A 436 13.45 -5.32 16.07
CA VAL A 436 12.23 -6.00 16.49
C VAL A 436 11.53 -6.45 15.21
N ARG A 437 11.13 -7.71 15.24
CA ARG A 437 10.48 -8.45 14.18
C ARG A 437 9.12 -8.89 14.70
N TRP A 438 8.23 -9.30 13.82
CA TRP A 438 6.88 -9.66 14.25
C TRP A 438 6.28 -10.82 13.49
N LEU A 439 5.39 -11.50 14.20
CA LEU A 439 4.43 -12.47 13.68
C LEU A 439 3.05 -11.84 13.86
N LEU A 440 2.36 -11.51 12.77
CA LEU A 440 1.07 -10.85 12.84
C LEU A 440 -0.04 -11.73 12.25
N GLN A 441 -1.19 -11.75 12.95
CA GLN A 441 -2.40 -12.43 12.52
C GLN A 441 -3.59 -11.49 12.72
N ASP A 442 -4.05 -10.93 11.61
CA ASP A 442 -5.27 -10.12 11.58
C ASP A 442 -6.45 -10.98 11.15
N MET A 443 -7.58 -10.84 11.82
CA MET A 443 -8.71 -11.75 11.70
C MET A 443 -10.04 -10.99 11.75
N GLN A 444 -10.98 -11.38 10.90
CA GLN A 444 -12.36 -10.91 10.91
C GLN A 444 -13.30 -12.10 11.06
N LEU A 445 -13.76 -12.32 12.30
CA LEU A 445 -14.44 -13.54 12.71
C LEU A 445 -15.94 -13.51 12.40
N SER A 446 -16.54 -14.70 12.26
CA SER A 446 -17.94 -14.91 11.95
C SER A 446 -18.90 -14.43 13.03
N ASN A 447 -18.42 -14.32 14.28
CA ASN A 447 -19.18 -13.80 15.42
C ASN A 447 -19.17 -12.26 15.52
N GLY A 448 -18.58 -11.56 14.54
CA GLY A 448 -18.53 -10.10 14.51
C GLY A 448 -17.28 -9.49 15.14
N TYR A 449 -16.45 -10.27 15.83
CA TYR A 449 -15.17 -9.77 16.35
C TYR A 449 -14.15 -9.54 15.23
N THR A 450 -13.30 -8.56 15.46
CA THR A 450 -12.10 -8.26 14.66
C THR A 450 -10.91 -8.30 15.60
N ILE A 451 -9.81 -8.93 15.19
CA ILE A 451 -8.62 -9.12 16.02
C ILE A 451 -7.39 -8.76 15.20
N SER A 452 -6.48 -7.98 15.78
CA SER A 452 -5.09 -7.88 15.33
C SER A 452 -4.19 -8.44 16.44
N ASN A 453 -3.50 -9.54 16.16
CA ASN A 453 -2.60 -10.22 17.09
C ASN A 453 -1.16 -10.10 16.60
N ALA A 454 -0.24 -9.67 17.47
CA ALA A 454 1.16 -9.55 17.13
C ALA A 454 2.07 -10.15 18.21
N GLY A 455 2.93 -11.10 17.80
CA GLY A 455 4.04 -11.62 18.59
C GLY A 455 5.33 -10.90 18.23
N MET A 456 6.00 -10.31 19.22
CA MET A 456 7.28 -9.63 19.00
C MET A 456 8.43 -10.62 19.09
N ILE A 457 9.26 -10.66 18.06
CA ILE A 457 10.42 -11.55 17.93
C ILE A 457 11.68 -10.71 17.66
N GLY A 458 12.85 -11.32 17.87
CA GLY A 458 14.14 -10.67 17.59
C GLY A 458 14.66 -11.00 16.20
N GLU A 459 15.61 -10.20 15.73
CA GLU A 459 16.37 -10.49 14.51
C GLU A 459 16.98 -11.90 14.52
N GLY A 460 16.82 -12.64 13.42
CA GLY A 460 17.34 -13.99 13.28
C GLY A 460 16.50 -15.06 13.99
N TYR A 461 15.30 -14.69 14.46
CA TYR A 461 14.28 -15.65 14.89
C TYR A 461 14.04 -16.68 13.79
N LYS A 462 13.90 -17.94 14.20
CA LYS A 462 13.51 -19.04 13.33
C LYS A 462 12.24 -19.65 13.91
N PRO A 463 11.17 -19.81 13.11
CA PRO A 463 9.96 -20.43 13.61
C PRO A 463 10.25 -21.86 14.03
N GLU A 464 9.79 -22.23 15.23
CA GLU A 464 9.84 -23.60 15.74
C GLU A 464 8.42 -24.07 16.07
N ILE A 465 8.04 -25.23 15.54
CA ILE A 465 6.72 -25.80 15.74
C ILE A 465 6.53 -26.14 17.23
N GLY A 466 5.42 -25.67 17.80
CA GLY A 466 5.04 -25.92 19.19
C GLY A 466 5.74 -25.01 20.20
N VAL A 467 6.56 -24.05 19.76
CA VAL A 467 7.21 -23.08 20.65
C VAL A 467 6.35 -21.80 20.70
N PRO A 468 5.77 -21.46 21.86
CA PRO A 468 4.95 -20.26 22.01
C PRO A 468 5.81 -18.99 22.04
N VAL A 469 5.26 -17.91 21.50
CA VAL A 469 5.78 -16.55 21.59
C VAL A 469 4.76 -15.69 22.33
N ASP A 470 5.24 -14.91 23.30
CA ASP A 470 4.43 -13.93 23.99
C ASP A 470 3.94 -12.87 23.00
N ALA A 471 2.64 -12.59 23.02
CA ALA A 471 1.99 -11.72 22.06
C ALA A 471 1.04 -10.75 22.76
N PHE A 472 0.50 -9.82 21.98
CA PHE A 472 -0.62 -9.01 22.37
C PHE A 472 -1.67 -9.01 21.27
N ALA A 473 -2.92 -8.80 21.67
CA ALA A 473 -4.03 -8.68 20.76
C ALA A 473 -4.79 -7.38 21.03
N THR A 474 -5.08 -6.66 19.95
CA THR A 474 -6.15 -5.66 19.93
C THR A 474 -7.40 -6.36 19.40
N LEU A 475 -8.53 -6.21 20.09
CA LEU A 475 -9.81 -6.78 19.67
C LEU A 475 -10.84 -5.67 19.55
N GLN A 476 -11.73 -5.80 18.58
CA GLN A 476 -12.92 -4.97 18.44
C GLN A 476 -14.15 -5.87 18.38
N ASP A 477 -15.16 -5.56 19.17
CA ASP A 477 -16.45 -6.26 19.09
C ASP A 477 -17.42 -5.63 18.08
N ALA A 478 -18.58 -6.24 17.90
CA ALA A 478 -19.58 -5.81 16.93
C ALA A 478 -20.16 -4.40 17.22
N ASP A 479 -20.06 -3.92 18.47
CA ASP A 479 -20.49 -2.58 18.87
C ASP A 479 -19.38 -1.53 18.65
N GLY A 480 -18.19 -1.98 18.23
CA GLY A 480 -17.01 -1.15 18.00
C GLY A 480 -16.21 -0.87 19.28
N GLU A 481 -16.46 -1.58 20.37
CA GLU A 481 -15.67 -1.44 21.60
C GLU A 481 -14.33 -2.16 21.46
N LEU A 482 -13.26 -1.50 21.94
CA LEU A 482 -11.89 -1.95 21.76
C LEU A 482 -11.31 -2.54 23.05
N TYR A 483 -10.42 -3.51 22.90
CA TYR A 483 -9.75 -4.19 24.01
C TYR A 483 -8.28 -4.40 23.65
N TYR A 484 -7.37 -4.19 24.60
CA TYR A 484 -5.94 -4.44 24.44
C TYR A 484 -5.44 -5.40 25.51
N VAL A 485 -5.09 -6.62 25.09
CA VAL A 485 -4.86 -7.75 26.00
C VAL A 485 -3.62 -8.55 25.64
N SER A 486 -3.10 -9.31 26.61
CA SER A 486 -2.09 -10.34 26.38
C SER A 486 -2.67 -11.51 25.60
N SER A 487 -1.86 -12.07 24.72
CA SER A 487 -2.14 -13.28 23.98
C SER A 487 -0.86 -14.12 23.87
N THR A 488 -1.00 -15.31 23.30
CA THR A 488 0.12 -16.17 22.93
C THR A 488 -0.08 -16.63 21.49
N VAL A 489 0.99 -16.63 20.70
CA VAL A 489 1.01 -17.19 19.36
C VAL A 489 1.97 -18.36 19.30
N THR A 490 1.54 -19.49 18.75
CA THR A 490 2.37 -20.69 18.60
C THR A 490 2.33 -21.14 17.14
N ALA A 491 3.49 -21.25 16.49
CA ALA A 491 3.57 -21.90 15.19
C ALA A 491 3.19 -23.39 15.34
N VAL A 492 2.26 -23.88 14.53
CA VAL A 492 1.78 -25.27 14.57
C VAL A 492 1.82 -25.91 13.19
N GLY A 493 1.64 -27.23 13.12
CA GLY A 493 1.71 -27.97 11.86
C GLY A 493 3.14 -28.17 11.37
N GLU A 494 3.41 -27.84 10.11
CA GLU A 494 4.76 -27.94 9.51
C GLU A 494 5.15 -26.64 8.80
N LEU A 495 6.45 -26.37 8.80
CA LEU A 495 7.03 -25.24 8.08
C LEU A 495 7.07 -25.50 6.57
N TRP A 496 6.91 -24.44 5.79
CA TRP A 496 7.21 -24.40 4.35
C TRP A 496 8.55 -23.71 4.14
N THR A 497 9.40 -24.27 3.28
CA THR A 497 10.68 -23.64 2.90
C THR A 497 10.55 -22.97 1.55
N SER A 498 10.80 -21.66 1.50
CA SER A 498 10.80 -20.90 0.26
C SER A 498 11.88 -21.45 -0.70
N PRO A 499 11.53 -21.80 -1.94
CA PRO A 499 12.51 -22.17 -2.94
C PRO A 499 13.33 -20.97 -3.43
N ARG A 500 12.85 -19.73 -3.24
CA ARG A 500 13.54 -18.50 -3.65
C ARG A 500 14.65 -18.11 -2.69
N THR A 501 14.38 -18.21 -1.38
CA THR A 501 15.29 -17.68 -0.34
C THR A 501 15.87 -18.76 0.57
N GLY A 502 15.26 -19.95 0.61
CA GLY A 502 15.61 -21.01 1.56
C GLY A 502 15.09 -20.77 2.98
N ASN A 503 14.34 -19.69 3.21
CA ASN A 503 13.74 -19.41 4.52
C ASN A 503 12.58 -20.35 4.83
N ALA A 504 12.41 -20.68 6.10
CA ALA A 504 11.30 -21.50 6.57
C ALA A 504 10.22 -20.62 7.21
N TYR A 505 8.97 -20.82 6.82
CA TYR A 505 7.80 -20.08 7.28
C TYR A 505 6.76 -21.02 7.88
N ALA A 506 6.12 -20.61 8.97
CA ALA A 506 5.00 -21.35 9.52
C ALA A 506 3.75 -21.11 8.67
N ARG A 507 3.01 -22.18 8.38
CA ARG A 507 1.75 -22.12 7.61
C ARG A 507 0.52 -21.98 8.51
N GLN A 508 0.69 -22.26 9.80
CA GLN A 508 -0.39 -22.25 10.78
C GLN A 508 0.09 -21.63 12.10
N PHE A 509 -0.76 -20.80 12.68
CA PHE A 509 -0.54 -20.18 13.98
C PHE A 509 -1.73 -20.42 14.89
N ARG A 510 -1.50 -21.04 16.04
CA ARG A 510 -2.48 -21.11 17.12
C ARG A 510 -2.36 -19.85 17.98
N VAL A 511 -3.43 -19.07 18.03
CA VAL A 511 -3.56 -17.83 18.80
C VAL A 511 -4.47 -18.09 20.00
N GLU A 512 -3.94 -17.88 21.20
CA GLU A 512 -4.64 -18.05 22.47
C GLU A 512 -4.82 -16.69 23.15
N ILE A 513 -6.07 -16.35 23.49
CA ILE A 513 -6.42 -15.10 24.21
C ILE A 513 -7.24 -15.48 25.44
N PRO A 514 -6.59 -15.73 26.60
CA PRO A 514 -7.27 -16.26 27.78
C PRO A 514 -8.44 -15.41 28.27
N SER A 515 -8.31 -14.08 28.24
CA SER A 515 -9.37 -13.13 28.64
C SER A 515 -10.65 -13.23 27.81
N PHE A 516 -10.56 -13.80 26.60
CA PHE A 516 -11.69 -14.02 25.70
C PHE A 516 -12.01 -15.51 25.50
N GLN A 517 -11.37 -16.40 26.26
CA GLN A 517 -11.47 -17.86 26.05
C GLN A 517 -11.27 -18.23 24.57
N ALA A 518 -10.35 -17.53 23.89
CA ALA A 518 -10.08 -17.74 22.48
C ALA A 518 -8.97 -18.76 22.29
N ASP A 519 -9.21 -19.72 21.40
CA ASP A 519 -8.24 -20.70 20.91
C ASP A 519 -8.53 -20.88 19.41
N ILE A 520 -7.75 -20.19 18.58
CA ILE A 520 -7.98 -20.05 17.14
C ILE A 520 -6.73 -20.49 16.39
N THR A 521 -6.87 -21.41 15.44
CA THR A 521 -5.82 -21.70 14.47
C THR A 521 -6.03 -20.88 13.21
N VAL A 522 -5.05 -20.06 12.85
CA VAL A 522 -5.01 -19.28 11.61
C VAL A 522 -4.14 -20.03 10.60
N THR A 523 -4.72 -20.43 9.46
CA THR A 523 -4.06 -21.26 8.44
C THR A 523 -3.95 -20.53 7.12
N THR A 524 -2.75 -20.48 6.54
CA THR A 524 -2.55 -19.88 5.22
C THR A 524 -3.32 -20.63 4.13
N ARG A 525 -3.88 -19.88 3.17
CA ARG A 525 -4.61 -20.47 2.02
C ARG A 525 -3.68 -20.90 0.89
N LEU A 526 -2.48 -20.31 0.81
CA LEU A 526 -1.45 -20.65 -0.17
C LEU A 526 -0.09 -20.68 0.51
N GLU A 527 0.75 -21.65 0.12
CA GLU A 527 2.06 -21.81 0.73
C GLU A 527 3.00 -20.66 0.35
N ASP A 528 3.15 -20.40 -0.95
CA ASP A 528 4.09 -19.42 -1.46
C ASP A 528 3.43 -18.04 -1.60
N GLN A 529 3.69 -17.19 -0.61
CA GLN A 529 3.26 -15.79 -0.55
C GLN A 529 4.40 -14.91 0.04
N GLU A 530 5.64 -15.33 -0.18
CA GLU A 530 6.83 -14.57 0.21
C GLU A 530 7.14 -13.51 -0.86
N PHE A 531 7.38 -12.27 -0.46
CA PHE A 531 7.95 -11.25 -1.33
C PHE A 531 9.23 -10.70 -0.73
N SER A 532 9.95 -9.87 -1.49
CA SER A 532 11.17 -9.23 -1.00
C SER A 532 11.19 -7.74 -1.26
N VAL A 533 11.63 -6.99 -0.25
CA VAL A 533 11.93 -5.56 -0.34
C VAL A 533 13.43 -5.39 -0.09
N GLY A 534 14.17 -4.97 -1.12
CA GLY A 534 15.61 -4.71 -0.97
C GLY A 534 16.43 -5.93 -0.50
N GLY A 535 15.96 -7.15 -0.80
CA GLY A 535 16.60 -8.39 -0.38
C GLY A 535 16.20 -8.87 1.03
N ALA A 536 15.34 -8.14 1.75
CA ALA A 536 14.70 -8.60 2.97
C ALA A 536 13.41 -9.36 2.62
N PRO A 537 13.33 -10.67 2.85
CA PRO A 537 12.13 -11.45 2.55
C PRO A 537 11.09 -11.32 3.66
N ILE A 538 9.83 -11.17 3.25
CA ILE A 538 8.67 -11.03 4.13
C ILE A 538 7.61 -12.01 3.61
N TYR A 539 6.92 -12.68 4.52
CA TYR A 539 5.75 -13.50 4.17
C TYR A 539 4.48 -12.73 4.45
N GLU A 540 3.62 -12.57 3.46
CA GLU A 540 2.31 -11.90 3.59
C GLU A 540 1.23 -12.74 2.93
N GLY A 541 0.45 -13.45 3.75
CA GLY A 541 -0.41 -14.51 3.25
C GLY A 541 -1.87 -14.38 3.63
N THR A 542 -2.76 -14.50 2.64
CA THR A 542 -4.19 -14.75 2.93
C THR A 542 -4.35 -16.02 3.74
N ALA A 543 -5.21 -15.98 4.75
CA ALA A 543 -5.41 -17.06 5.70
C ALA A 543 -6.88 -17.21 6.12
N GLU A 544 -7.18 -18.31 6.79
CA GLU A 544 -8.46 -18.57 7.42
C GLU A 544 -8.29 -18.89 8.91
N PRO A 545 -9.01 -18.20 9.81
CA PRO A 545 -9.10 -18.56 11.21
C PRO A 545 -10.19 -19.61 11.41
N ALA A 546 -9.93 -20.58 12.30
CA ALA A 546 -10.94 -21.52 12.80
C ALA A 546 -10.64 -21.91 14.25
N GLY A 547 -11.66 -21.96 15.10
CA GLY A 547 -11.48 -22.35 16.50
C GLY A 547 -12.65 -21.92 17.37
N THR A 548 -12.36 -21.62 18.63
CA THR A 548 -13.36 -21.18 19.61
C THR A 548 -13.06 -19.77 20.10
N PHE A 549 -14.11 -19.00 20.40
CA PHE A 549 -14.03 -17.66 20.97
C PHE A 549 -15.24 -17.42 21.88
N LEU A 550 -15.00 -17.08 23.15
CA LEU A 550 -16.05 -16.94 24.18
C LEU A 550 -17.00 -18.17 24.27
N GLY A 551 -16.48 -19.37 23.99
CA GLY A 551 -17.22 -20.63 24.04
C GLY A 551 -17.99 -21.01 22.78
N ASP A 552 -18.02 -20.14 21.76
CA ASP A 552 -18.66 -20.40 20.47
C ASP A 552 -17.62 -20.75 19.39
N ASP A 553 -18.01 -21.59 18.43
CA ASP A 553 -17.20 -21.87 17.25
C ASP A 553 -17.14 -20.63 16.34
N VAL A 554 -15.93 -20.29 15.88
CA VAL A 554 -15.67 -19.16 14.98
C VAL A 554 -14.88 -19.58 13.75
N SER A 555 -15.13 -18.87 12.65
CA SER A 555 -14.37 -18.93 11.41
C SER A 555 -14.28 -17.54 10.79
N GLY A 556 -13.59 -17.35 9.66
CA GLY A 556 -13.59 -16.05 8.99
C GLY A 556 -12.55 -15.88 7.89
N ASP A 557 -12.12 -14.65 7.72
CA ASP A 557 -10.97 -14.29 6.90
C ASP A 557 -9.85 -13.77 7.79
N ALA A 558 -8.62 -14.10 7.43
CA ALA A 558 -7.44 -13.65 8.14
C ALA A 558 -6.28 -13.35 7.19
N TRP A 559 -5.25 -12.74 7.76
CA TRP A 559 -3.98 -12.48 7.14
C TRP A 559 -2.85 -12.93 8.07
N ILE A 560 -1.76 -13.45 7.50
CA ILE A 560 -0.56 -13.87 8.24
C ILE A 560 0.62 -13.07 7.70
N GLU A 561 1.32 -12.37 8.59
CA GLU A 561 2.61 -11.76 8.30
C GLU A 561 3.72 -12.43 9.11
N GLN A 562 4.87 -12.69 8.47
CA GLN A 562 6.10 -13.15 9.13
C GLN A 562 7.30 -12.34 8.62
N ALA A 563 7.79 -11.43 9.45
CA ALA A 563 8.98 -10.64 9.20
C ALA A 563 10.14 -11.15 10.07
N TYR A 564 11.20 -11.76 9.47
CA TYR A 564 12.35 -12.35 10.20
C TYR A 564 13.62 -11.48 10.24
#